data_AF-A0A3E0LNA9-F1
#
_entry.id   AF-A0A3E0LNA9-F1
#
_cell.length_a   1.000
_cell.length_b   1.000
_cell.length_c   1.000
_cell.angle_alpha   90.00
_cell.angle_beta   90.00
_cell.angle_gamma   90.00
#
_symmetry.space_group_name_H-M   'P 1'
#
loop_
_entity.id
_entity.type
_entity.pdbx_description
1 polymer ?
#
loop_
_entity_poly.entity_id
_entity_poly.type
_entity_poly.pdbx_seq_one_letter_code
_entity_poly.pdbx_strand_id
1 'polypeptide(L)'
;MWVESITLENIKCFQNQEIKFIRNPNNQRHWRAKPYHWITLLGENGVGKSRILQALALLLAGPEAAKELLPRPTGWICNPKTPGKLTAVLHQEDGDAGKFGTDKTRKTFAYSYFVTGKERLELGASKDKQTYTEPALIEENSKILGWLRANAFASDNHGWFAVGYGAFRRLTRVSQVIIPSLEPPKRSSNFFSQFNEDTSLSSFERWMVYLDYRIAKNPQDIQAKQMKKIGEEAITKLLPGNVEIAEVTADALIQFLVNGQKVPTISLSDGFRSMIALAGDLIWRLLQSFPNLDNPTEASGVVLIDELDIHLHPSWQREIAGWLQEVFPKLQFFVATHSPLIAAGAGPNSLTLRIDLVAGESEIVEIPYKELAANVDRTLTSSAFGLKSTFPTETENKIKRYHQLNRKNKNLAAEEKQEYEQLSLFVREVKPFSEISQPNSLESRIDALLEERLS
;
A
#
# COMPACT_ATOMS: atom_id res chain seq x y z
N MET A 1 10.20 -13.64 -3.55
CA MET A 1 11.17 -12.64 -3.07
C MET A 1 10.55 -11.73 -2.01
N TRP A 2 11.36 -10.98 -1.27
CA TRP A 2 10.91 -9.87 -0.41
C TRP A 2 11.98 -8.77 -0.29
N VAL A 3 11.57 -7.59 0.18
CA VAL A 3 12.43 -6.41 0.40
C VAL A 3 12.85 -6.33 1.87
N GLU A 4 14.16 -6.36 2.14
CA GLU A 4 14.72 -6.16 3.48
C GLU A 4 14.80 -4.69 3.85
N SER A 5 15.27 -3.85 2.94
CA SER A 5 15.39 -2.42 3.20
C SER A 5 15.40 -1.59 1.91
N ILE A 6 15.09 -0.31 2.09
CA ILE A 6 15.31 0.73 1.10
C ILE A 6 16.12 1.87 1.73
N THR A 7 17.05 2.44 0.95
CA THR A 7 17.78 3.65 1.31
C THR A 7 17.52 4.73 0.27
N LEU A 8 17.14 5.91 0.74
CA LEU A 8 16.88 7.09 -0.06
C LEU A 8 17.88 8.18 0.32
N GLU A 9 18.76 8.56 -0.60
CA GLU A 9 19.76 9.61 -0.41
C GLU A 9 19.49 10.75 -1.38
N ASN A 10 19.29 11.97 -0.87
CA ASN A 10 19.04 13.17 -1.65
C ASN A 10 17.84 13.03 -2.62
N ILE A 11 16.74 12.46 -2.12
CA ILE A 11 15.50 12.24 -2.86
C ILE A 11 14.36 13.02 -2.21
N LYS A 12 13.90 14.10 -2.86
CA LYS A 12 12.85 15.00 -2.37
C LYS A 12 13.05 15.44 -0.91
N CYS A 13 12.26 14.89 0.02
CA CYS A 13 12.28 15.19 1.44
C CYS A 13 13.23 14.26 2.22
N PHE A 14 13.85 13.28 1.57
CA PHE A 14 14.79 12.34 2.17
C PHE A 14 16.24 12.73 1.85
N GLN A 15 16.99 13.22 2.86
CA GLN A 15 18.42 13.52 2.71
C GLN A 15 19.27 12.25 2.73
N ASN A 16 19.07 11.41 3.74
CA ASN A 16 19.66 10.09 3.86
C ASN A 16 18.84 9.27 4.85
N GLN A 17 17.94 8.43 4.33
CA GLN A 17 17.04 7.63 5.14
C GLN A 17 17.12 6.17 4.75
N GLU A 18 17.52 5.30 5.70
CA GLU A 18 17.38 3.85 5.58
C GLU A 18 16.11 3.39 6.30
N ILE A 19 15.34 2.54 5.64
CA ILE A 19 14.12 1.93 6.19
C ILE A 19 14.28 0.43 6.10
N LYS A 20 14.17 -0.26 7.24
CA LYS A 20 14.28 -1.71 7.33
C LYS A 20 12.90 -2.33 7.57
N PHE A 21 12.60 -3.38 6.83
CA PHE A 21 11.30 -4.09 6.85
C PHE A 21 11.42 -5.50 7.46
N ILE A 22 12.37 -5.66 8.39
CA ILE A 22 12.68 -6.92 9.06
C ILE A 22 12.27 -6.90 10.53
N ARG A 23 11.81 -8.04 11.02
CA ARG A 23 11.56 -8.25 12.45
C ARG A 23 12.89 -8.33 13.19
N ASN A 24 13.02 -7.59 14.30
CA ASN A 24 14.21 -7.54 15.15
C ASN A 24 15.51 -7.15 14.39
N PRO A 25 15.62 -5.90 13.92
CA PRO A 25 16.75 -5.44 13.11
C PRO A 25 18.11 -5.49 13.83
N ASN A 26 18.13 -5.57 15.16
CA ASN A 26 19.37 -5.63 15.97
C ASN A 26 20.01 -7.02 16.05
N ASN A 27 19.40 -8.05 15.45
CA ASN A 27 19.98 -9.39 15.46
C ASN A 27 21.07 -9.51 14.38
N GLN A 28 22.33 -9.63 14.79
CA GLN A 28 23.53 -9.56 13.91
C GLN A 28 23.63 -10.65 12.82
N ARG A 29 22.67 -11.58 12.73
CA ARG A 29 22.65 -12.66 11.73
C ARG A 29 21.60 -12.37 10.66
N HIS A 30 21.97 -11.55 9.66
CA HIS A 30 21.12 -11.15 8.52
C HIS A 30 20.43 -12.32 7.80
N TRP A 31 21.03 -13.51 7.76
CA TRP A 31 20.43 -14.70 7.13
C TRP A 31 19.21 -15.29 7.88
N ARG A 32 18.94 -14.84 9.11
CA ARG A 32 17.75 -15.21 9.90
C ARG A 32 16.69 -14.10 9.95
N ALA A 33 16.89 -13.01 9.21
CA ALA A 33 15.93 -11.92 9.14
C ALA A 33 14.57 -12.45 8.64
N LYS A 34 13.50 -12.11 9.36
CA LYS A 34 12.13 -12.44 8.94
C LYS A 34 11.46 -11.18 8.43
N PRO A 35 10.82 -11.20 7.26
CA PRO A 35 10.13 -10.02 6.75
C PRO A 35 8.89 -9.71 7.60
N TYR A 36 8.56 -8.43 7.70
CA TYR A 36 7.16 -8.04 7.86
C TYR A 36 6.44 -8.28 6.54
N HIS A 37 5.32 -8.99 6.58
CA HIS A 37 4.48 -9.25 5.40
C HIS A 37 3.52 -8.09 5.12
N TRP A 38 3.25 -7.25 6.12
CA TRP A 38 2.43 -6.06 5.98
C TRP A 38 3.15 -4.85 6.58
N ILE A 39 3.36 -3.84 5.75
CA ILE A 39 3.99 -2.58 6.11
C ILE A 39 3.00 -1.46 5.80
N THR A 40 2.62 -0.69 6.82
CA THR A 40 1.75 0.49 6.70
C THR A 40 2.58 1.77 6.79
N LEU A 41 2.46 2.65 5.79
CA LEU A 41 3.05 3.99 5.76
C LEU A 41 1.97 5.03 6.08
N LEU A 42 2.15 5.73 7.20
CA LEU A 42 1.32 6.82 7.69
C LEU A 42 2.07 8.15 7.59
N GLY A 43 1.32 9.25 7.73
CA GLY A 43 1.86 10.61 7.75
C GLY A 43 0.98 11.59 6.98
N GLU A 44 1.26 12.88 7.12
CA GLU A 44 0.50 13.94 6.46
C GLU A 44 0.67 13.94 4.93
N ASN A 45 -0.05 14.79 4.23
CA ASN A 45 0.14 14.98 2.79
C ASN A 45 1.50 15.63 2.52
N GLY A 46 2.23 15.13 1.51
CA GLY A 46 3.51 15.70 1.11
C GLY A 46 4.74 15.22 1.88
N VAL A 47 4.60 14.40 2.93
CA VAL A 47 5.73 13.87 3.72
C VAL A 47 6.56 12.78 3.02
N GLY A 48 6.10 12.28 1.86
CA GLY A 48 6.86 11.33 1.04
C GLY A 48 6.37 9.89 1.00
N LYS A 49 5.19 9.55 1.54
CA LYS A 49 4.61 8.17 1.48
C LYS A 49 4.61 7.58 0.07
N SER A 50 3.94 8.25 -0.87
CA SER A 50 3.89 7.85 -2.28
C SER A 50 5.29 7.81 -2.92
N ARG A 51 6.23 8.63 -2.43
CA ARG A 51 7.60 8.67 -2.95
C ARG A 51 8.40 7.43 -2.56
N ILE A 52 8.22 6.92 -1.34
CA ILE A 52 8.80 5.64 -0.92
C ILE A 52 8.25 4.50 -1.79
N LEU A 53 6.93 4.45 -2.00
CA LEU A 53 6.31 3.43 -2.86
C LEU A 53 6.82 3.54 -4.31
N GLN A 54 6.88 4.74 -4.88
CA GLN A 54 7.44 4.97 -6.23
C GLN A 54 8.92 4.58 -6.31
N ALA A 55 9.72 4.86 -5.27
CA ALA A 55 11.13 4.46 -5.24
C ALA A 55 11.29 2.93 -5.21
N LEU A 56 10.51 2.24 -4.36
CA LEU A 56 10.44 0.77 -4.36
C LEU A 56 10.02 0.23 -5.73
N ALA A 57 9.03 0.85 -6.36
CA ALA A 57 8.54 0.45 -7.68
C ALA A 57 9.64 0.53 -8.75
N LEU A 58 10.39 1.63 -8.81
CA LEU A 58 11.52 1.75 -9.74
C LEU A 58 12.57 0.67 -9.49
N LEU A 59 12.93 0.43 -8.23
CA LEU A 59 13.92 -0.59 -7.86
C LEU A 59 13.44 -2.00 -8.24
N LEU A 60 12.18 -2.34 -7.96
CA LEU A 60 11.59 -3.67 -8.22
C LEU A 60 11.24 -3.91 -9.70
N ALA A 61 10.97 -2.85 -10.46
CA ALA A 61 10.70 -2.94 -11.90
C ALA A 61 11.94 -3.38 -12.69
N GLY A 62 13.14 -3.06 -12.21
CA GLY A 62 14.39 -3.30 -12.92
C GLY A 62 14.75 -2.16 -13.89
N PRO A 63 15.98 -2.13 -14.43
CA PRO A 63 16.52 -0.94 -15.10
C PRO A 63 15.76 -0.48 -16.33
N GLU A 64 15.36 -1.42 -17.20
CA GLU A 64 14.63 -1.15 -18.44
C GLU A 64 13.23 -0.61 -18.15
N ALA A 65 12.49 -1.31 -17.29
CA ALA A 65 11.14 -0.93 -16.92
C ALA A 65 11.11 0.38 -16.11
N ALA A 66 12.11 0.62 -15.25
CA ALA A 66 12.20 1.87 -14.49
C ALA A 66 12.39 3.10 -15.40
N LYS A 67 13.15 2.96 -16.50
CA LYS A 67 13.29 4.02 -17.52
C LYS A 67 12.00 4.27 -18.30
N GLU A 68 11.18 3.23 -18.54
CA GLU A 68 9.86 3.38 -19.16
C GLU A 68 8.85 4.04 -18.21
N LEU A 69 8.88 3.68 -16.92
CA LEU A 69 8.02 4.25 -15.87
C LEU A 69 8.31 5.71 -15.57
N LEU A 70 9.60 6.06 -15.52
CA LEU A 70 10.05 7.41 -15.18
C LEU A 70 11.18 7.84 -16.11
N PRO A 71 10.85 8.19 -17.37
CA PRO A 71 11.86 8.57 -18.36
C PRO A 71 12.61 9.85 -17.98
N ARG A 72 11.96 10.74 -17.23
CA ARG A 72 12.54 12.00 -16.75
C ARG A 72 12.20 12.21 -15.27
N PRO A 73 13.10 11.88 -14.32
CA PRO A 73 12.89 12.05 -12.89
C PRO A 73 12.98 13.52 -12.44
N THR A 74 12.19 14.40 -13.08
CA THR A 74 12.20 15.83 -12.77
C THR A 74 11.67 16.08 -11.35
N GLY A 75 12.38 16.86 -10.56
CA GLY A 75 11.98 17.18 -9.17
C GLY A 75 12.09 16.01 -8.20
N TRP A 76 12.87 14.97 -8.53
CA TRP A 76 13.16 13.88 -7.61
C TRP A 76 14.31 14.19 -6.65
N ILE A 77 15.23 15.07 -7.01
CA ILE A 77 16.41 15.40 -6.20
C ILE A 77 16.16 16.63 -5.33
N CYS A 78 16.64 16.60 -4.09
CA CYS A 78 16.56 17.73 -3.16
C CYS A 78 17.64 18.79 -3.47
N ASN A 79 18.90 18.39 -3.39
CA ASN A 79 20.07 19.19 -3.72
C ASN A 79 20.54 18.89 -5.15
N PRO A 80 20.35 19.80 -6.12
CA PRO A 80 20.67 19.56 -7.52
C PRO A 80 22.17 19.38 -7.80
N LYS A 81 23.05 19.77 -6.85
CA LYS A 81 24.51 19.67 -6.97
C LYS A 81 25.06 18.29 -6.62
N THR A 82 24.23 17.42 -6.04
CA THR A 82 24.60 16.06 -5.70
C THR A 82 23.65 15.09 -6.39
N PRO A 83 24.11 13.92 -6.83
CA PRO A 83 23.21 12.90 -7.33
C PRO A 83 22.30 12.40 -6.20
N GLY A 84 21.07 12.02 -6.54
CA GLY A 84 20.23 11.21 -5.67
C GLY A 84 20.62 9.74 -5.78
N LYS A 85 20.43 8.95 -4.73
CA LYS A 85 20.66 7.50 -4.74
C LYS A 85 19.46 6.76 -4.15
N LEU A 86 19.02 5.73 -4.87
CA LEU A 86 17.99 4.78 -4.47
C LEU A 86 18.66 3.42 -4.30
N THR A 87 18.57 2.81 -3.12
CA THR A 87 19.18 1.50 -2.86
C THR A 87 18.11 0.56 -2.33
N ALA A 88 18.06 -0.67 -2.83
CA ALA A 88 17.23 -1.75 -2.27
C ALA A 88 18.09 -2.95 -1.88
N VAL A 89 17.67 -3.63 -0.82
CA VAL A 89 18.17 -4.94 -0.44
C VAL A 89 17.05 -5.96 -0.58
N LEU A 90 17.21 -6.91 -1.51
CA LEU A 90 16.22 -7.95 -1.80
C LEU A 90 16.70 -9.32 -1.30
N HIS A 91 15.75 -10.16 -0.90
CA HIS A 91 15.99 -11.57 -0.62
C HIS A 91 15.25 -12.47 -1.60
N GLN A 92 15.96 -13.48 -2.07
CA GLN A 92 15.44 -14.57 -2.87
C GLN A 92 14.79 -15.62 -1.98
N GLU A 93 13.55 -15.96 -2.29
CA GLU A 93 12.79 -17.07 -1.73
C GLU A 93 12.99 -18.36 -2.53
N ASP A 94 12.65 -19.50 -1.93
CA ASP A 94 12.86 -20.81 -2.59
C ASP A 94 12.03 -21.00 -3.87
N GLY A 95 10.92 -20.27 -4.02
CA GLY A 95 10.10 -20.26 -5.24
C GLY A 95 10.60 -19.33 -6.36
N ASP A 96 11.64 -18.52 -6.10
CA ASP A 96 12.16 -17.55 -7.06
C ASP A 96 13.24 -18.17 -7.97
N ALA A 97 13.18 -17.89 -9.27
CA ALA A 97 14.13 -18.45 -10.23
C ALA A 97 15.56 -17.85 -10.12
N GLY A 98 16.55 -18.63 -10.55
CA GLY A 98 17.95 -18.24 -10.65
C GLY A 98 18.84 -18.75 -9.51
N LYS A 99 20.13 -18.96 -9.79
CA LYS A 99 21.16 -19.20 -8.76
C LYS A 99 22.31 -18.22 -8.95
N PHE A 100 22.68 -17.50 -7.89
CA PHE A 100 23.82 -16.59 -7.92
C PHE A 100 25.04 -17.20 -7.21
N GLY A 101 26.16 -17.25 -7.93
CA GLY A 101 27.44 -17.80 -7.44
C GLY A 101 27.64 -19.28 -7.79
N THR A 102 28.90 -19.72 -7.81
CA THR A 102 29.31 -21.09 -8.15
C THR A 102 29.34 -22.03 -6.93
N ASP A 103 29.81 -21.54 -5.77
CA ASP A 103 30.12 -22.39 -4.60
C ASP A 103 29.33 -22.04 -3.33
N LYS A 104 28.78 -20.82 -3.22
CA LYS A 104 27.88 -20.38 -2.13
C LYS A 104 26.70 -19.65 -2.75
N THR A 105 25.49 -20.16 -2.52
CA THR A 105 24.25 -19.54 -3.00
C THR A 105 23.99 -18.25 -2.21
N ARG A 106 24.29 -17.11 -2.82
CA ARG A 106 23.90 -15.81 -2.27
C ARG A 106 22.41 -15.61 -2.52
N LYS A 107 21.63 -15.39 -1.45
CA LYS A 107 20.19 -15.10 -1.54
C LYS A 107 19.85 -13.63 -1.30
N THR A 108 20.81 -12.80 -0.91
CA THR A 108 20.58 -11.38 -0.56
C THR A 108 21.28 -10.45 -1.56
N PHE A 109 20.57 -9.51 -2.16
CA PHE A 109 21.04 -8.69 -3.25
C PHE A 109 20.84 -7.21 -2.94
N ALA A 110 21.94 -6.48 -2.79
CA ALA A 110 21.93 -5.03 -2.63
C ALA A 110 22.36 -4.38 -3.95
N TYR A 111 21.60 -3.41 -4.43
CA TYR A 111 21.86 -2.67 -5.65
C TYR A 111 21.25 -1.28 -5.59
N SER A 112 21.75 -0.38 -6.43
CA SER A 112 21.35 1.02 -6.42
C SER A 112 21.16 1.61 -7.80
N TYR A 113 20.31 2.63 -7.86
CA TYR A 113 20.19 3.56 -8.98
C TYR A 113 20.55 4.97 -8.53
N PHE A 114 21.19 5.73 -9.41
CA PHE A 114 21.39 7.15 -9.29
C PHE A 114 20.29 7.92 -10.01
N VAL A 115 19.90 9.04 -9.44
CA VAL A 115 19.00 10.01 -10.05
C VAL A 115 19.81 11.28 -10.28
N THR A 116 19.72 11.86 -11.48
CA THR A 116 20.33 13.17 -11.81
C THR A 116 19.27 14.27 -11.96
N GLY A 117 19.72 15.52 -11.80
CA GLY A 117 18.90 16.72 -11.92
C GLY A 117 19.18 17.46 -13.23
N LYS A 118 18.75 18.71 -13.30
CA LYS A 118 19.04 19.62 -14.43
C LYS A 118 20.45 20.22 -14.36
N GLU A 119 21.07 20.21 -13.18
CA GLU A 119 22.43 20.70 -13.02
C GLU A 119 23.45 19.67 -13.50
N ARG A 120 24.62 20.16 -13.90
CA ARG A 120 25.72 19.32 -14.37
C ARG A 120 26.24 18.46 -13.23
N LEU A 121 26.14 17.14 -13.37
CA LEU A 121 26.64 16.15 -12.42
C LEU A 121 27.60 15.18 -13.11
N GLU A 122 28.64 14.76 -12.41
CA GLU A 122 29.55 13.70 -12.85
C GLU A 122 29.30 12.43 -12.03
N LEU A 123 29.05 11.32 -12.71
CA LEU A 123 28.84 10.01 -12.10
C LEU A 123 29.78 8.97 -12.71
N GLY A 124 30.19 7.99 -11.91
CA GLY A 124 31.08 6.90 -12.32
C GLY A 124 32.44 6.91 -11.61
N ALA A 125 33.19 5.82 -11.78
CA ALA A 125 34.54 5.71 -11.26
C ALA A 125 35.48 6.72 -11.94
N SER A 126 36.59 7.08 -11.30
CA SER A 126 37.51 8.14 -11.77
C SER A 126 37.98 7.98 -13.24
N LYS A 127 37.98 6.76 -13.79
CA LYS A 127 38.34 6.46 -15.18
C LYS A 127 37.18 6.49 -16.19
N ASP A 128 35.93 6.39 -15.74
CA ASP A 128 34.71 6.28 -16.57
C ASP A 128 33.65 7.32 -16.18
N LYS A 129 34.09 8.50 -15.73
CA LYS A 129 33.18 9.59 -15.33
C LYS A 129 32.36 10.07 -16.53
N GLN A 130 31.05 9.93 -16.44
CA GLN A 130 30.09 10.48 -17.39
C GLN A 130 29.47 11.76 -16.81
N THR A 131 29.33 12.77 -17.66
CA THR A 131 28.66 14.03 -17.31
C THR A 131 27.20 13.96 -17.72
N TYR A 132 26.29 14.30 -16.80
CA TYR A 132 24.86 14.39 -17.03
C TYR A 132 24.39 15.83 -16.83
N THR A 133 23.59 16.33 -17.75
CA THR A 133 23.00 17.68 -17.72
C THR A 133 21.48 17.67 -17.77
N GLU A 134 20.88 16.48 -17.80
CA GLU A 134 19.44 16.29 -17.80
C GLU A 134 19.04 15.28 -16.71
N PRO A 135 17.80 15.38 -16.20
CA PRO A 135 17.29 14.39 -15.26
C PRO A 135 17.23 13.02 -15.91
N ALA A 136 17.93 12.05 -15.32
CA ALA A 136 18.00 10.68 -15.78
C ALA A 136 18.04 9.72 -14.59
N LEU A 137 17.54 8.51 -14.82
CA LEU A 137 17.71 7.37 -13.92
C LEU A 137 18.84 6.50 -14.45
N ILE A 138 19.90 6.36 -13.67
CA ILE A 138 21.14 5.70 -14.07
C ILE A 138 21.39 4.56 -13.11
N GLU A 139 21.82 3.41 -13.63
CA GLU A 139 22.11 2.27 -12.78
C GLU A 139 23.53 2.29 -12.22
N GLU A 140 23.72 1.82 -10.99
CA GLU A 140 25.06 1.59 -10.45
C GLU A 140 25.69 0.38 -11.13
N ASN A 141 26.94 0.52 -11.60
CA ASN A 141 27.65 -0.57 -12.26
C ASN A 141 27.97 -1.68 -11.25
N SER A 142 27.20 -2.78 -11.30
CA SER A 142 27.31 -3.90 -10.38
C SER A 142 27.01 -5.23 -11.08
N LYS A 143 27.85 -6.24 -10.82
CA LYS A 143 27.61 -7.63 -11.27
C LYS A 143 26.29 -8.19 -10.74
N ILE A 144 25.86 -7.73 -9.57
CA ILE A 144 24.58 -8.12 -8.96
C ILE A 144 23.44 -7.68 -9.86
N LEU A 145 23.47 -6.44 -10.34
CA LEU A 145 22.40 -5.89 -11.16
C LEU A 145 22.32 -6.58 -12.52
N GLY A 146 23.46 -6.90 -13.14
CA GLY A 146 23.50 -7.70 -14.37
C GLY A 146 22.85 -9.07 -14.20
N TRP A 147 23.05 -9.73 -13.06
CA TRP A 147 22.38 -11.01 -12.77
C TRP A 147 20.90 -10.84 -12.45
N LEU A 148 20.53 -9.82 -11.65
CA LEU A 148 19.13 -9.52 -11.35
C LEU A 148 18.34 -9.25 -12.63
N ARG A 149 18.93 -8.52 -13.60
CA ARG A 149 18.32 -8.28 -14.91
C ARG A 149 17.99 -9.58 -15.66
N ALA A 150 18.91 -10.55 -15.65
CA ALA A 150 18.73 -11.82 -16.34
C ALA A 150 17.82 -12.82 -15.60
N ASN A 151 17.50 -12.57 -14.33
CA ASN A 151 16.70 -13.47 -13.48
C ASN A 151 15.55 -12.69 -12.85
N ALA A 152 15.79 -12.04 -11.71
CA ALA A 152 14.78 -11.35 -10.91
C ALA A 152 13.90 -10.34 -11.69
N PHE A 153 14.46 -9.60 -12.64
CA PHE A 153 13.76 -8.58 -13.42
C PHE A 153 13.39 -9.02 -14.82
N ALA A 154 13.51 -10.31 -15.13
CA ALA A 154 12.99 -10.84 -16.38
C ALA A 154 11.48 -10.52 -16.50
N SER A 155 11.04 -10.25 -17.73
CA SER A 155 9.64 -9.96 -18.05
C SER A 155 8.81 -11.20 -18.34
N ASP A 156 9.44 -12.37 -18.37
CA ASP A 156 8.78 -13.66 -18.53
C ASP A 156 8.44 -14.27 -17.16
N ASN A 157 7.96 -15.51 -17.17
CA ASN A 157 7.51 -16.21 -15.98
C ASN A 157 8.67 -16.66 -15.06
N HIS A 158 9.92 -16.28 -15.37
CA HIS A 158 11.08 -16.49 -14.51
C HIS A 158 11.42 -15.26 -13.65
N GLY A 159 10.82 -14.11 -13.94
CA GLY A 159 10.97 -12.90 -13.15
C GLY A 159 10.37 -13.03 -11.76
N TRP A 160 11.00 -12.40 -10.76
CA TRP A 160 10.45 -12.36 -9.41
C TRP A 160 9.27 -11.40 -9.36
N PHE A 161 8.19 -11.81 -8.68
CA PHE A 161 6.91 -11.11 -8.71
C PHE A 161 6.93 -9.82 -7.90
N ALA A 162 6.65 -8.69 -8.57
CA ALA A 162 6.29 -7.44 -7.92
C ALA A 162 5.30 -6.64 -8.75
N VAL A 163 4.43 -5.91 -8.06
CA VAL A 163 3.39 -5.07 -8.64
C VAL A 163 3.11 -3.85 -7.75
N GLY A 164 2.73 -2.74 -8.38
CA GLY A 164 2.43 -1.49 -7.70
C GLY A 164 1.16 -0.83 -8.20
N TYR A 165 0.34 -0.41 -7.25
CA TYR A 165 -0.94 0.24 -7.44
C TYR A 165 -0.87 1.69 -6.96
N GLY A 166 -1.30 2.63 -7.81
CA GLY A 166 -1.51 4.02 -7.42
C GLY A 166 -2.86 4.23 -6.73
N ALA A 167 -3.11 5.47 -6.32
CA ALA A 167 -4.32 5.88 -5.61
C ALA A 167 -5.62 5.58 -6.38
N PHE A 168 -5.65 5.95 -7.66
CA PHE A 168 -6.83 5.84 -8.50
C PHE A 168 -6.90 4.49 -9.21
N ARG A 169 -7.66 3.57 -8.61
CA ARG A 169 -7.89 2.22 -9.13
C ARG A 169 -9.24 2.17 -9.84
N ARG A 170 -9.24 2.46 -11.14
CA ARG A 170 -10.48 2.55 -11.95
C ARG A 170 -10.60 1.36 -12.89
N LEU A 171 -11.76 0.69 -12.86
CA LEU A 171 -12.19 -0.18 -13.97
C LEU A 171 -12.59 0.65 -15.18
N THR A 172 -12.59 0.04 -16.36
CA THR A 172 -13.03 0.72 -17.58
C THR A 172 -14.53 1.03 -17.51
N ARG A 173 -14.90 2.32 -17.64
CA ARG A 173 -16.32 2.76 -17.67
C ARG A 173 -16.94 2.67 -19.07
N VAL A 174 -16.17 2.24 -20.06
CA VAL A 174 -16.63 2.18 -21.45
C VAL A 174 -17.07 0.77 -21.76
N SER A 175 -18.31 0.61 -22.22
CA SER A 175 -18.83 -0.63 -22.83
C SER A 175 -18.18 -0.88 -24.19
N GLN A 176 -16.85 -0.99 -24.23
CA GLN A 176 -16.13 -1.42 -25.41
C GLN A 176 -15.99 -2.93 -25.40
N VAL A 177 -16.13 -3.55 -26.56
CA VAL A 177 -15.76 -4.96 -26.74
C VAL A 177 -14.29 -5.09 -26.39
N ILE A 178 -14.03 -5.81 -25.30
CA ILE A 178 -12.69 -5.97 -24.78
C ILE A 178 -11.96 -7.00 -25.64
N ILE A 179 -11.06 -6.53 -26.52
CA ILE A 179 -10.20 -7.41 -27.31
C ILE A 179 -8.94 -7.74 -26.47
N PRO A 180 -8.66 -9.02 -26.16
CA PRO A 180 -7.43 -9.40 -25.48
C PRO A 180 -6.23 -9.04 -26.34
N SER A 181 -5.28 -8.27 -25.80
CA SER A 181 -4.00 -8.05 -26.47
C SER A 181 -3.23 -9.36 -26.52
N LEU A 182 -2.63 -9.67 -27.67
CA LEU A 182 -1.73 -10.82 -27.85
C LEU A 182 -0.30 -10.53 -27.37
N GLU A 183 0.01 -9.28 -27.05
CA GLU A 183 1.35 -8.91 -26.57
C GLU A 183 1.54 -9.36 -25.12
N PRO A 184 2.67 -10.03 -24.79
CA PRO A 184 2.98 -10.40 -23.43
C PRO A 184 3.13 -9.12 -22.56
N PRO A 185 2.60 -9.12 -21.33
CA PRO A 185 2.67 -7.96 -20.46
C PRO A 185 4.14 -7.62 -20.16
N LYS A 186 4.53 -6.37 -20.43
CA LYS A 186 5.84 -5.87 -20.01
C LYS A 186 5.90 -5.74 -18.49
N ARG A 187 7.10 -5.89 -17.91
CA ARG A 187 7.32 -5.71 -16.46
C ARG A 187 6.96 -4.31 -15.96
N SER A 188 7.17 -3.27 -16.77
CA SER A 188 6.74 -1.89 -16.49
C SER A 188 5.24 -1.78 -16.27
N SER A 189 4.43 -2.61 -16.96
CA SER A 189 2.98 -2.61 -16.78
C SER A 189 2.52 -2.97 -15.37
N ASN A 190 3.36 -3.64 -14.58
CA ASN A 190 3.09 -3.97 -13.19
C ASN A 190 3.04 -2.73 -12.29
N PHE A 191 3.59 -1.59 -12.72
CA PHE A 191 3.70 -0.39 -11.89
C PHE A 191 3.08 0.86 -12.52
N PHE A 192 2.52 0.79 -13.73
CA PHE A 192 2.04 1.99 -14.45
C PHE A 192 1.07 2.85 -13.64
N SER A 193 0.15 2.24 -12.90
CA SER A 193 -0.84 2.99 -12.12
C SER A 193 -0.22 3.88 -11.01
N GLN A 194 1.01 3.60 -10.56
CA GLN A 194 1.73 4.45 -9.58
C GLN A 194 2.38 5.69 -10.18
N PHE A 195 2.58 5.71 -11.50
CA PHE A 195 3.23 6.80 -12.22
C PHE A 195 2.27 7.51 -13.17
N ASN A 196 1.13 6.90 -13.51
CA ASN A 196 0.11 7.45 -14.38
C ASN A 196 -1.31 7.16 -13.84
N GLU A 197 -1.92 8.20 -13.26
CA GLU A 197 -3.24 8.16 -12.63
C GLU A 197 -4.40 7.90 -13.61
N ASP A 198 -4.20 8.13 -14.91
CA ASP A 198 -5.22 7.90 -15.93
C ASP A 198 -5.30 6.42 -16.37
N THR A 199 -4.39 5.58 -15.87
CA THR A 199 -4.32 4.16 -16.24
C THR A 199 -5.47 3.37 -15.62
N SER A 200 -6.41 2.89 -16.44
CA SER A 200 -7.44 1.94 -15.99
C SER A 200 -6.86 0.54 -15.73
N LEU A 201 -7.34 -0.13 -14.68
CA LEU A 201 -7.04 -1.53 -14.38
C LEU A 201 -8.01 -2.47 -15.12
N SER A 202 -7.98 -2.44 -16.45
CA SER A 202 -8.86 -3.28 -17.30
C SER A 202 -8.35 -4.71 -17.52
N SER A 203 -7.19 -5.06 -16.95
CA SER A 203 -6.58 -6.39 -17.09
C SER A 203 -7.51 -7.51 -16.61
N PHE A 204 -8.21 -7.28 -15.50
CA PHE A 204 -9.18 -8.22 -14.96
C PHE A 204 -10.32 -8.48 -15.93
N GLU A 205 -10.93 -7.43 -16.49
CA GLU A 205 -12.07 -7.55 -17.40
C GLU A 205 -11.66 -8.29 -18.69
N ARG A 206 -10.49 -7.95 -19.24
CA ARG A 206 -9.84 -8.64 -20.37
C ARG A 206 -9.65 -10.12 -20.10
N TRP A 207 -9.10 -10.43 -18.94
CA TRP A 207 -8.76 -11.78 -18.55
C TRP A 207 -10.00 -12.67 -18.40
N MET A 208 -11.03 -12.21 -17.69
CA MET A 208 -12.26 -12.97 -17.48
C MET A 208 -12.94 -13.30 -18.80
N VAL A 209 -13.06 -12.31 -19.69
CA VAL A 209 -13.63 -12.50 -21.04
C VAL A 209 -12.79 -13.50 -21.85
N TYR A 210 -11.46 -13.39 -21.78
CA TYR A 210 -10.56 -14.32 -22.47
C TYR A 210 -10.70 -15.76 -21.96
N LEU A 211 -10.75 -15.98 -20.64
CA LEU A 211 -10.94 -17.32 -20.09
C LEU A 211 -12.30 -17.90 -20.45
N ASP A 212 -13.36 -17.09 -20.39
CA ASP A 212 -14.70 -17.53 -20.74
C ASP A 212 -14.77 -17.97 -22.22
N TYR A 213 -14.21 -17.16 -23.13
CA TYR A 213 -14.05 -17.50 -24.54
C TYR A 213 -13.25 -18.79 -24.74
N ARG A 214 -12.10 -18.93 -24.06
CA ARG A 214 -11.21 -20.09 -24.18
C ARG A 214 -11.91 -21.38 -23.72
N ILE A 215 -12.65 -21.33 -22.62
CA ILE A 215 -13.43 -22.46 -22.10
C ILE A 215 -14.59 -22.80 -23.03
N ALA A 216 -15.28 -21.80 -23.59
CA ALA A 216 -16.36 -22.01 -24.55
C ALA A 216 -15.87 -22.68 -25.85
N LYS A 217 -14.68 -22.31 -26.33
CA LYS A 217 -14.05 -22.90 -27.53
C LYS A 217 -13.41 -24.26 -27.28
N ASN A 218 -12.81 -24.45 -26.11
CA ASN A 218 -12.22 -25.72 -25.71
C ASN A 218 -12.72 -26.14 -24.32
N PRO A 219 -13.88 -26.83 -24.23
CA PRO A 219 -14.43 -27.27 -22.95
C PRO A 219 -13.56 -28.27 -22.18
N GLN A 220 -12.52 -28.83 -22.80
CA GLN A 220 -11.57 -29.75 -22.17
C GLN A 220 -10.34 -29.01 -21.60
N ASP A 221 -10.27 -27.68 -21.69
CA ASP A 221 -9.15 -26.90 -21.16
C ASP A 221 -9.19 -26.81 -19.63
N ILE A 222 -8.57 -27.80 -18.97
CA ILE A 222 -8.51 -27.93 -17.52
C ILE A 222 -7.79 -26.73 -16.90
N GLN A 223 -6.71 -26.25 -17.53
CA GLN A 223 -5.93 -25.11 -17.02
C GLN A 223 -6.77 -23.83 -17.01
N ALA A 224 -7.47 -23.51 -18.10
CA ALA A 224 -8.32 -22.32 -18.16
C ALA A 224 -9.45 -22.37 -17.11
N LYS A 225 -10.07 -23.53 -16.90
CA LYS A 225 -11.08 -23.73 -15.85
C LYS A 225 -10.51 -23.56 -14.45
N GLN A 226 -9.32 -24.11 -14.19
CA GLN A 226 -8.65 -23.99 -12.90
C GLN A 226 -8.27 -22.54 -12.61
N MET A 227 -7.70 -21.82 -13.59
CA MET A 227 -7.38 -20.39 -13.47
C MET A 227 -8.63 -19.56 -13.18
N LYS A 228 -9.74 -19.80 -13.91
CA LYS A 228 -11.02 -19.12 -13.68
C LYS A 228 -11.51 -19.35 -12.25
N LYS A 229 -11.55 -20.62 -11.82
CA LYS A 229 -12.00 -21.01 -10.48
C LYS A 229 -11.17 -20.35 -9.37
N ILE A 230 -9.84 -20.46 -9.44
CA ILE A 230 -8.94 -19.88 -8.42
C ILE A 230 -9.16 -18.38 -8.32
N GLY A 231 -9.26 -17.68 -9.45
CA GLY A 231 -9.44 -16.24 -9.43
C GLY A 231 -10.83 -15.81 -8.97
N GLU A 232 -11.90 -16.51 -9.34
CA GLU A 232 -13.24 -16.25 -8.83
C GLU A 232 -13.33 -16.43 -7.31
N GLU A 233 -12.75 -17.52 -6.78
CA GLU A 233 -12.68 -17.80 -5.33
C GLU A 233 -11.89 -16.73 -4.59
N ALA A 234 -10.73 -16.33 -5.12
CA ALA A 234 -9.89 -15.30 -4.50
C ALA A 234 -10.54 -13.90 -4.53
N ILE A 235 -11.20 -13.53 -5.64
CA ILE A 235 -11.95 -12.26 -5.72
C ILE A 235 -13.11 -12.27 -4.72
N THR A 236 -13.88 -13.35 -4.67
CA THR A 236 -15.02 -13.48 -3.76
C THR A 236 -14.61 -13.30 -2.30
N LYS A 237 -13.45 -13.85 -1.89
CA LYS A 237 -12.89 -13.64 -0.54
C LYS A 237 -12.44 -12.21 -0.26
N LEU A 238 -12.10 -11.43 -1.29
CA LEU A 238 -11.67 -10.04 -1.18
C LEU A 238 -12.82 -9.04 -1.32
N LEU A 239 -14.03 -9.52 -1.66
CA LEU A 239 -15.21 -8.69 -1.77
C LEU A 239 -16.04 -8.74 -0.49
N PRO A 240 -16.59 -7.58 -0.08
CA PRO A 240 -17.41 -7.51 1.12
C PRO A 240 -18.81 -8.10 0.89
N GLY A 241 -19.28 -8.89 1.86
CA GLY A 241 -20.60 -9.50 1.83
C GLY A 241 -20.69 -10.71 0.90
N ASN A 242 -21.91 -11.16 0.61
CA ASN A 242 -22.15 -12.32 -0.26
C ASN A 242 -22.21 -11.85 -1.72
N VAL A 243 -21.05 -11.49 -2.28
CA VAL A 243 -20.91 -11.08 -3.68
C VAL A 243 -20.10 -12.10 -4.45
N GLU A 244 -20.68 -12.65 -5.50
CA GLU A 244 -20.05 -13.66 -6.36
C GLU A 244 -20.04 -13.18 -7.81
N ILE A 245 -19.12 -13.71 -8.63
CA ILE A 245 -19.16 -13.50 -10.07
C ILE A 245 -20.26 -14.41 -10.63
N ALA A 246 -21.28 -13.83 -11.27
CA ALA A 246 -22.42 -14.57 -11.79
C ALA A 246 -22.12 -15.15 -13.17
N GLU A 247 -21.76 -14.30 -14.14
CA GLU A 247 -21.43 -14.72 -15.50
C GLU A 247 -20.69 -13.62 -16.26
N VAL A 248 -20.07 -14.01 -17.38
CA VAL A 248 -19.69 -13.10 -18.45
C VAL A 248 -20.76 -13.20 -19.53
N THR A 249 -21.41 -12.09 -19.86
CA THR A 249 -22.48 -12.08 -20.88
C THR A 249 -21.90 -12.24 -22.29
N ALA A 250 -22.76 -12.53 -23.28
CA ALA A 250 -22.38 -12.60 -24.68
C ALA A 250 -21.74 -11.28 -25.20
N ASP A 251 -22.10 -10.15 -24.60
CA ASP A 251 -21.53 -8.82 -24.90
C ASP A 251 -20.22 -8.55 -24.15
N ALA A 252 -19.58 -9.58 -23.58
CA ALA A 252 -18.35 -9.52 -22.80
C ALA A 252 -18.45 -8.62 -21.54
N LEU A 253 -19.65 -8.51 -20.95
CA LEU A 253 -19.86 -7.78 -19.70
C LEU A 253 -19.85 -8.74 -18.51
N ILE A 254 -19.08 -8.40 -17.47
CA ILE A 254 -19.05 -9.18 -16.23
C ILE A 254 -20.21 -8.75 -15.34
N GLN A 255 -21.00 -9.71 -14.90
CA GLN A 255 -22.09 -9.53 -13.94
C GLN A 255 -21.75 -10.19 -12.61
N PHE A 256 -22.07 -9.49 -11.52
CA PHE A 256 -21.91 -9.96 -10.15
C PHE A 256 -23.28 -10.27 -9.55
N LEU A 257 -23.37 -11.34 -8.76
CA LEU A 257 -24.54 -11.63 -7.95
C LEU A 257 -24.42 -10.84 -6.64
N VAL A 258 -25.26 -9.83 -6.47
CA VAL A 258 -25.32 -9.00 -5.26
C VAL A 258 -26.71 -9.15 -4.66
N ASN A 259 -26.80 -9.72 -3.45
CA ASN A 259 -28.08 -9.99 -2.77
C ASN A 259 -29.09 -10.75 -3.66
N GLY A 260 -28.62 -11.71 -4.46
CA GLY A 260 -29.45 -12.50 -5.37
C GLY A 260 -29.83 -11.81 -6.68
N GLN A 261 -29.37 -10.58 -6.93
CA GLN A 261 -29.59 -9.87 -8.20
C GLN A 261 -28.31 -9.81 -9.03
N LYS A 262 -28.42 -10.04 -10.34
CA LYS A 262 -27.30 -9.88 -11.28
C LYS A 262 -27.11 -8.38 -11.58
N VAL A 263 -25.94 -7.86 -11.23
CA VAL A 263 -25.58 -6.46 -11.40
C VAL A 263 -24.34 -6.38 -12.29
N PRO A 264 -24.40 -5.65 -13.43
CA PRO A 264 -23.23 -5.40 -14.25
C PRO A 264 -22.14 -4.64 -13.48
N THR A 265 -20.88 -4.91 -13.78
CA THR A 265 -19.72 -4.26 -13.13
C THR A 265 -19.79 -2.73 -13.16
N ILE A 266 -20.27 -2.14 -14.25
CA ILE A 266 -20.44 -0.70 -14.41
C ILE A 266 -21.50 -0.09 -13.47
N SER A 267 -22.44 -0.89 -12.98
CA SER A 267 -23.51 -0.47 -12.08
C SER A 267 -23.16 -0.65 -10.59
N LEU A 268 -21.98 -1.20 -10.29
CA LEU A 268 -21.48 -1.31 -8.91
C LEU A 268 -20.99 0.04 -8.37
N SER A 269 -20.98 0.18 -7.04
CA SER A 269 -20.43 1.38 -6.38
C SER A 269 -18.92 1.53 -6.66
N ASP A 270 -18.40 2.76 -6.57
CA ASP A 270 -16.97 3.01 -6.79
C ASP A 270 -16.07 2.20 -5.84
N GLY A 271 -16.50 1.98 -4.59
CA GLY A 271 -15.79 1.13 -3.64
C GLY A 271 -15.68 -0.32 -4.10
N PHE A 272 -16.79 -0.91 -4.56
CA PHE A 272 -16.78 -2.27 -5.13
C PHE A 272 -15.88 -2.35 -6.36
N ARG A 273 -16.00 -1.39 -7.28
CA ARG A 273 -15.19 -1.36 -8.51
C ARG A 273 -13.70 -1.22 -8.23
N SER A 274 -13.32 -0.38 -7.27
CA SER A 274 -11.92 -0.20 -6.83
C SER A 274 -11.35 -1.51 -6.26
N MET A 275 -12.14 -2.23 -5.45
CA MET A 275 -11.76 -3.54 -4.91
C MET A 275 -11.61 -4.60 -6.00
N ILE A 276 -12.57 -4.69 -6.92
CA ILE A 276 -12.52 -5.62 -8.06
C ILE A 276 -11.32 -5.31 -8.95
N ALA A 277 -11.04 -4.03 -9.21
CA ALA A 277 -9.86 -3.60 -9.98
C ALA A 277 -8.56 -4.08 -9.35
N LEU A 278 -8.38 -3.84 -8.05
CA LEU A 278 -7.18 -4.23 -7.31
C LEU A 278 -7.04 -5.76 -7.24
N ALA A 279 -8.08 -6.44 -6.74
CA ALA A 279 -8.07 -7.88 -6.56
C ALA A 279 -7.90 -8.61 -7.89
N GLY A 280 -8.71 -8.24 -8.89
CA GLY A 280 -8.71 -8.85 -10.20
C GLY A 280 -7.39 -8.68 -10.95
N ASP A 281 -6.79 -7.48 -10.93
CA ASP A 281 -5.49 -7.25 -11.57
C ASP A 281 -4.37 -8.00 -10.84
N LEU A 282 -4.36 -8.01 -9.49
CA LEU A 282 -3.35 -8.73 -8.70
C LEU A 282 -3.40 -10.24 -8.96
N ILE A 283 -4.59 -10.83 -8.89
CA ILE A 283 -4.81 -12.26 -9.14
C ILE A 283 -4.41 -12.60 -10.57
N TRP A 284 -4.82 -11.79 -11.55
CA TRP A 284 -4.45 -12.02 -12.93
C TRP A 284 -2.93 -12.04 -13.14
N ARG A 285 -2.21 -11.07 -12.55
CA ARG A 285 -0.75 -11.03 -12.67
C ARG A 285 -0.07 -12.21 -11.97
N LEU A 286 -0.60 -12.68 -10.85
CA LEU A 286 -0.11 -13.90 -10.19
C LEU A 286 -0.32 -15.14 -11.06
N LEU A 287 -1.52 -15.31 -11.63
CA LEU A 287 -1.83 -16.42 -12.54
C LEU A 287 -0.92 -16.41 -13.79
N GLN A 288 -0.59 -15.23 -14.32
CA GLN A 288 0.34 -15.10 -15.45
C GLN A 288 1.80 -15.38 -15.07
N SER A 289 2.23 -14.88 -13.91
CA SER A 289 3.62 -15.03 -13.47
C SER A 289 3.94 -16.45 -13.01
N PHE A 290 2.94 -17.17 -12.51
CA PHE A 290 3.10 -18.51 -11.93
C PHE A 290 2.12 -19.55 -12.53
N PRO A 291 2.16 -19.82 -13.84
CA PRO A 291 1.18 -20.70 -14.50
C PRO A 291 1.32 -22.18 -14.08
N ASN A 292 2.46 -22.54 -13.50
CA ASN A 292 2.79 -23.90 -13.08
C ASN A 292 2.59 -24.14 -11.57
N LEU A 293 2.22 -23.11 -10.79
CA LEU A 293 1.87 -23.29 -9.38
C LEU A 293 0.43 -23.77 -9.28
N ASP A 294 0.17 -24.78 -8.45
CA ASP A 294 -1.18 -25.29 -8.20
C ASP A 294 -2.13 -24.20 -7.68
N ASN A 295 -1.60 -23.35 -6.79
CA ASN A 295 -2.30 -22.18 -6.27
C ASN A 295 -1.40 -20.92 -6.31
N PRO A 296 -1.54 -20.07 -7.35
CA PRO A 296 -0.73 -18.84 -7.47
C PRO A 296 -0.98 -17.78 -6.38
N THR A 297 -2.06 -17.87 -5.59
CA THR A 297 -2.28 -16.94 -4.47
C THR A 297 -1.30 -17.16 -3.32
N GLU A 298 -0.66 -18.33 -3.26
CA GLU A 298 0.39 -18.65 -2.28
C GLU A 298 1.81 -18.34 -2.76
N ALA A 299 1.94 -17.67 -3.90
CA ALA A 299 3.24 -17.24 -4.40
C ALA A 299 3.84 -16.13 -3.54
N SER A 300 5.17 -16.04 -3.57
CA SER A 300 5.91 -14.98 -2.88
C SER A 300 6.17 -13.81 -3.82
N GLY A 301 6.22 -12.60 -3.27
CA GLY A 301 6.44 -11.39 -4.06
C GLY A 301 6.09 -10.13 -3.30
N VAL A 302 6.16 -8.99 -3.98
CA VAL A 302 6.01 -7.67 -3.36
C VAL A 302 4.84 -6.91 -3.99
N VAL A 303 3.95 -6.39 -3.16
CA VAL A 303 2.80 -5.59 -3.60
C VAL A 303 2.89 -4.21 -2.96
N LEU A 304 2.85 -3.17 -3.79
CA LEU A 304 2.85 -1.78 -3.35
C LEU A 304 1.45 -1.19 -3.59
N ILE A 305 0.84 -0.54 -2.61
CA ILE A 305 -0.49 0.06 -2.76
C ILE A 305 -0.48 1.46 -2.17
N ASP A 306 -0.68 2.46 -3.01
CA ASP A 306 -0.89 3.84 -2.56
C ASP A 306 -2.36 4.10 -2.26
N GLU A 307 -2.62 4.91 -1.23
CA GLU A 307 -3.95 5.32 -0.76
C GLU A 307 -4.97 4.17 -0.74
N LEU A 308 -4.66 3.07 -0.04
CA LEU A 308 -5.52 1.87 0.01
C LEU A 308 -6.96 2.20 0.43
N ASP A 309 -7.14 3.20 1.28
CA ASP A 309 -8.42 3.67 1.80
C ASP A 309 -9.35 4.36 0.79
N ILE A 310 -8.82 4.82 -0.36
CA ILE A 310 -9.62 5.58 -1.32
C ILE A 310 -10.80 4.77 -1.86
N HIS A 311 -11.98 5.39 -1.79
CA HIS A 311 -13.30 4.85 -2.15
C HIS A 311 -13.80 3.68 -1.29
N LEU A 312 -13.05 3.24 -0.28
CA LEU A 312 -13.48 2.16 0.61
C LEU A 312 -14.42 2.67 1.69
N HIS A 313 -15.49 1.92 1.92
CA HIS A 313 -16.36 2.15 3.07
C HIS A 313 -15.58 1.87 4.38
N PRO A 314 -15.80 2.62 5.48
CA PRO A 314 -15.08 2.43 6.74
C PRO A 314 -15.09 0.99 7.28
N SER A 315 -16.22 0.27 7.15
CA SER A 315 -16.27 -1.14 7.55
C SER A 315 -15.29 -2.03 6.77
N TRP A 316 -15.04 -1.72 5.49
CA TRP A 316 -14.11 -2.48 4.66
C TRP A 316 -12.66 -2.06 4.92
N GLN A 317 -12.43 -0.78 5.23
CA GLN A 317 -11.11 -0.31 5.66
C GLN A 317 -10.60 -1.09 6.90
N ARG A 318 -11.49 -1.52 7.79
CA ARG A 318 -11.12 -2.33 8.96
C ARG A 318 -10.66 -3.75 8.61
N GLU A 319 -11.21 -4.33 7.55
CA GLU A 319 -11.07 -5.77 7.26
C GLU A 319 -10.11 -6.06 6.11
N ILE A 320 -9.94 -5.11 5.18
CA ILE A 320 -9.21 -5.31 3.92
C ILE A 320 -7.78 -5.81 4.11
N ALA A 321 -7.08 -5.31 5.13
CA ALA A 321 -5.72 -5.75 5.43
C ALA A 321 -5.69 -7.23 5.87
N GLY A 322 -6.70 -7.68 6.61
CA GLY A 322 -6.88 -9.08 6.96
C GLY A 322 -7.18 -9.94 5.74
N TRP A 323 -8.14 -9.52 4.90
CA TRP A 323 -8.51 -10.26 3.69
C TRP A 323 -7.33 -10.44 2.72
N LEU A 324 -6.55 -9.39 2.48
CA LEU A 324 -5.37 -9.48 1.61
C LEU A 324 -4.29 -10.41 2.18
N GLN A 325 -4.04 -10.35 3.49
CA GLN A 325 -3.07 -11.24 4.14
C GLN A 325 -3.54 -12.70 4.17
N GLU A 326 -4.84 -12.95 4.28
CA GLU A 326 -5.41 -14.30 4.26
C GLU A 326 -5.36 -14.91 2.86
N VAL A 327 -5.77 -14.15 1.84
CA VAL A 327 -5.79 -14.63 0.45
C VAL A 327 -4.37 -14.77 -0.12
N PHE A 328 -3.45 -13.88 0.28
CA PHE A 328 -2.07 -13.83 -0.21
C PHE A 328 -1.02 -13.92 0.92
N PRO A 329 -0.90 -15.07 1.60
CA PRO A 329 -0.14 -15.18 2.85
C PRO A 329 1.38 -15.02 2.70
N LYS A 330 1.93 -15.18 1.48
CA LYS A 330 3.36 -15.07 1.21
C LYS A 330 3.77 -13.80 0.47
N LEU A 331 2.81 -12.90 0.19
CA LEU A 331 3.12 -11.59 -0.38
C LEU A 331 3.54 -10.60 0.72
N GLN A 332 4.47 -9.74 0.38
CA GLN A 332 4.87 -8.60 1.20
C GLN A 332 4.18 -7.34 0.69
N PHE A 333 3.27 -6.79 1.49
CA PHE A 333 2.50 -5.60 1.18
C PHE A 333 3.14 -4.34 1.78
N PHE A 334 3.29 -3.32 0.94
CA PHE A 334 3.62 -1.94 1.35
C PHE A 334 2.44 -1.06 1.03
N VAL A 335 1.79 -0.54 2.06
CA VAL A 335 0.53 0.18 1.94
C VAL A 335 0.67 1.58 2.50
N ALA A 336 0.45 2.60 1.67
CA ALA A 336 0.23 3.95 2.17
C ALA A 336 -1.26 4.19 2.40
N THR A 337 -1.59 4.84 3.52
CA THR A 337 -2.99 5.14 3.87
C THR A 337 -3.10 6.35 4.78
N HIS A 338 -4.26 7.01 4.72
CA HIS A 338 -4.69 8.02 5.68
C HIS A 338 -5.68 7.48 6.71
N SER A 339 -6.09 6.20 6.59
CA SER A 339 -7.14 5.63 7.42
C SER A 339 -6.57 5.00 8.69
N PRO A 340 -7.00 5.45 9.90
CA PRO A 340 -6.70 4.75 11.14
C PRO A 340 -7.28 3.34 11.17
N LEU A 341 -8.37 3.09 10.43
CA LEU A 341 -9.03 1.79 10.38
C LEU A 341 -8.19 0.75 9.66
N ILE A 342 -7.52 1.13 8.56
CA ILE A 342 -6.58 0.24 7.86
C ILE A 342 -5.36 -0.04 8.72
N ALA A 343 -4.80 1.01 9.35
CA ALA A 343 -3.63 0.86 10.22
C ALA A 343 -3.91 -0.07 11.41
N ALA A 344 -5.08 0.06 12.04
CA ALA A 344 -5.53 -0.82 13.12
C ALA A 344 -5.83 -2.25 12.64
N GLY A 345 -6.49 -2.38 11.48
CA GLY A 345 -6.87 -3.65 10.87
C GLY A 345 -5.71 -4.51 10.37
N ALA A 346 -4.52 -3.93 10.21
CA ALA A 346 -3.31 -4.65 9.78
C ALA A 346 -2.85 -5.75 10.76
N GLY A 347 -3.23 -5.65 12.04
CA GLY A 347 -2.93 -6.64 13.07
C GLY A 347 -1.54 -6.52 13.71
N PRO A 348 -1.27 -7.27 14.80
CA PRO A 348 -0.09 -7.10 15.66
C PRO A 348 1.24 -7.55 15.03
N ASN A 349 1.17 -8.27 13.91
CA ASN A 349 2.31 -8.82 13.19
C ASN A 349 2.80 -7.91 12.04
N SER A 350 2.20 -6.73 11.90
CA SER A 350 2.50 -5.71 10.90
C SER A 350 3.54 -4.69 11.40
N LEU A 351 4.17 -3.99 10.47
CA LEU A 351 5.03 -2.84 10.75
C LEU A 351 4.29 -1.57 10.35
N THR A 352 4.09 -0.64 11.28
CA THR A 352 3.52 0.68 10.98
C THR A 352 4.58 1.74 11.16
N LEU A 353 4.80 2.53 10.11
CA LEU A 353 5.76 3.62 10.06
C LEU A 353 5.02 4.93 9.82
N ARG A 354 5.19 5.91 10.69
CA ARG A 354 4.74 7.29 10.47
C ARG A 354 5.91 8.10 9.91
N ILE A 355 5.64 8.86 8.87
CA ILE A 355 6.60 9.77 8.25
C ILE A 355 6.21 11.19 8.66
N ASP A 356 7.13 11.87 9.32
CA ASP A 356 6.98 13.25 9.76
C ASP A 356 7.93 14.15 8.97
N LEU A 357 7.52 15.40 8.71
CA LEU A 357 8.40 16.39 8.10
C LEU A 357 8.93 17.32 9.20
N VAL A 358 10.20 17.16 9.57
CA VAL A 358 10.85 17.95 10.62
C VAL A 358 11.94 18.80 9.96
N ALA A 359 11.83 20.13 10.08
CA ALA A 359 12.77 21.09 9.49
C ALA A 359 13.02 20.91 7.96
N GLY A 360 12.06 20.36 7.23
CA GLY A 360 12.17 20.10 5.78
C GLY A 360 12.76 18.74 5.42
N GLU A 361 13.09 17.91 6.41
CA GLU A 361 13.58 16.54 6.24
C GLU A 361 12.53 15.54 6.75
N SER A 362 12.38 14.43 6.05
CA SER A 362 11.47 13.36 6.44
C SER A 362 12.13 12.47 7.50
N GLU A 363 11.55 12.42 8.69
CA GLU A 363 11.89 11.46 9.74
C GLU A 363 10.87 10.32 9.76
N ILE A 364 11.32 9.12 10.11
CA ILE A 364 10.47 7.92 10.13
C ILE A 364 10.43 7.36 11.54
N VAL A 365 9.22 7.22 12.07
CA VAL A 365 8.94 6.75 13.42
C VAL A 365 8.14 5.45 13.34
N GLU A 366 8.61 4.41 14.02
CA GLU A 366 7.85 3.18 14.16
C GLU A 366 6.74 3.36 15.20
N ILE A 367 5.51 2.98 14.83
CA ILE A 367 4.33 3.09 15.68
C ILE A 367 4.00 1.71 16.27
N PRO A 368 4.06 1.56 17.61
CA PRO A 368 3.69 0.30 18.26
C PRO A 368 2.22 -0.04 18.03
N TYR A 369 1.93 -1.31 17.72
CA TYR A 369 0.56 -1.77 17.46
C TYR A 369 -0.42 -1.46 18.61
N LYS A 370 0.04 -1.42 19.86
CA LYS A 370 -0.81 -1.07 21.02
C LYS A 370 -1.49 0.29 20.89
N GLU A 371 -0.88 1.23 20.16
CA GLU A 371 -1.45 2.57 19.93
C GLU A 371 -2.55 2.55 18.87
N LEU A 372 -2.49 1.56 17.96
CA LEU A 372 -3.46 1.35 16.88
C LEU A 372 -4.60 0.41 17.29
N ALA A 373 -4.37 -0.47 18.26
CA ALA A 373 -5.36 -1.43 18.76
C ALA A 373 -6.48 -0.77 19.59
N ALA A 374 -6.39 0.53 19.84
CA ALA A 374 -7.40 1.28 20.58
C ALA A 374 -8.62 1.63 19.71
N ASN A 375 -9.64 2.24 20.31
CA ASN A 375 -10.74 2.80 19.52
C ASN A 375 -10.22 3.90 18.55
N VAL A 376 -11.03 4.25 17.57
CA VAL A 376 -10.63 5.18 16.49
C VAL A 376 -10.22 6.54 17.06
N ASP A 377 -10.93 7.05 18.08
CA ASP A 377 -10.60 8.33 18.71
C ASP A 377 -9.21 8.31 19.38
N ARG A 378 -8.88 7.25 20.12
CA ARG A 378 -7.55 7.08 20.73
C ARG A 378 -6.48 6.88 19.66
N THR A 379 -6.78 6.14 18.59
CA THR A 379 -5.85 5.94 17.49
C THR A 379 -5.52 7.28 16.80
N LEU A 380 -6.55 8.08 16.52
CA LEU A 380 -6.41 9.39 15.91
C LEU A 380 -5.64 10.39 16.78
N THR A 381 -5.81 10.30 18.10
CA THR A 381 -5.10 11.17 19.07
C THR A 381 -3.73 10.64 19.51
N SER A 382 -3.39 9.40 19.15
CA SER A 382 -2.09 8.77 19.43
C SER A 382 -0.95 9.35 18.60
N SER A 383 0.27 8.85 18.84
CA SER A 383 1.42 9.19 18.01
C SER A 383 1.29 8.66 16.57
N ALA A 384 0.31 7.81 16.24
CA ALA A 384 0.10 7.37 14.86
C ALA A 384 -0.39 8.50 13.93
N PHE A 385 -1.26 9.39 14.43
CA PHE A 385 -1.93 10.43 13.63
C PHE A 385 -1.79 11.84 14.23
N GLY A 386 -1.57 11.97 15.54
CA GLY A 386 -1.22 13.24 16.17
C GLY A 386 -2.36 14.26 16.28
N LEU A 387 -3.64 13.86 16.14
CA LEU A 387 -4.74 14.80 16.33
C LEU A 387 -4.84 15.25 17.79
N LYS A 388 -5.01 16.55 18.00
CA LYS A 388 -5.24 17.11 19.35
C LYS A 388 -6.64 16.80 19.88
N SER A 389 -7.60 16.65 18.97
CA SER A 389 -9.02 16.44 19.26
C SER A 389 -9.67 15.84 18.01
N THR A 390 -10.64 14.93 18.21
CA THR A 390 -11.49 14.40 17.14
C THR A 390 -12.81 15.18 16.98
N PHE A 391 -13.07 16.14 17.87
CA PHE A 391 -14.20 17.06 17.72
C PHE A 391 -14.02 17.98 16.50
N PRO A 392 -15.12 18.39 15.83
CA PRO A 392 -15.11 19.46 14.85
C PRO A 392 -14.47 20.73 15.43
N THR A 393 -13.75 21.50 14.61
CA THR A 393 -13.02 22.70 15.04
C THR A 393 -13.91 23.71 15.78
N GLU A 394 -15.16 23.89 15.36
CA GLU A 394 -16.11 24.79 16.02
C GLU A 394 -16.45 24.30 17.44
N THR A 395 -16.72 23.00 17.58
CA THR A 395 -16.97 22.34 18.86
C THR A 395 -15.75 22.43 19.77
N GLU A 396 -14.56 22.18 19.23
CA GLU A 396 -13.31 22.29 19.99
C GLU A 396 -13.09 23.73 20.51
N ASN A 397 -13.36 24.74 19.68
CA ASN A 397 -13.27 26.14 20.09
C ASN A 397 -14.29 26.49 21.18
N LYS A 398 -15.53 26.00 21.06
CA LYS A 398 -16.58 26.15 22.09
C LYS A 398 -16.18 25.48 23.41
N ILE A 399 -15.62 24.27 23.36
CA ILE A 399 -15.11 23.56 24.54
C ILE A 399 -13.93 24.31 25.17
N LYS A 400 -12.97 24.79 24.37
CA LYS A 400 -11.83 25.61 24.85
C LYS A 400 -12.33 26.88 25.51
N ARG A 401 -13.28 27.58 24.90
CA ARG A 401 -13.89 28.81 25.43
C ARG A 401 -14.62 28.54 26.74
N TYR A 402 -15.39 27.45 26.81
CA TYR A 402 -16.02 26.99 28.06
C TYR A 402 -14.98 26.82 29.18
N HIS A 403 -13.87 26.11 28.92
CA HIS A 403 -12.81 25.92 29.93
C HIS A 403 -12.10 27.22 30.31
N GLN A 404 -11.91 28.17 29.38
CA GLN A 404 -11.36 29.49 29.68
C GLN A 404 -12.28 30.29 30.63
N LEU A 405 -13.59 30.31 30.36
CA LEU A 405 -14.57 30.99 31.20
C LEU A 405 -14.71 30.30 32.56
N ASN A 406 -14.69 28.97 32.60
CA ASN A 406 -14.74 28.20 33.85
C ASN A 406 -13.52 28.52 34.76
N ARG A 407 -12.32 28.68 34.17
CA ARG A 407 -11.12 29.09 34.92
C ARG A 407 -11.22 30.51 35.50
N LYS A 408 -11.98 31.41 34.87
CA LYS A 408 -12.22 32.76 35.40
C LYS A 408 -13.16 32.78 36.61
N ASN A 409 -13.93 31.71 36.85
CA ASN A 409 -14.73 31.27 38.02
C ASN A 409 -15.53 32.33 38.82
N LYS A 410 -14.94 33.48 39.18
CA LYS A 410 -15.55 34.59 39.95
C LYS A 410 -15.49 35.97 39.26
N ASN A 411 -14.70 36.17 38.20
CA ASN A 411 -14.53 37.46 37.51
C ASN A 411 -15.10 37.45 36.08
N LEU A 412 -16.33 36.96 35.92
CA LEU A 412 -17.02 36.96 34.63
C LEU A 412 -17.89 38.21 34.50
N ALA A 413 -17.76 38.92 33.38
CA ALA A 413 -18.71 39.97 33.01
C ALA A 413 -20.13 39.38 32.81
N ALA A 414 -21.17 40.22 32.85
CA ALA A 414 -22.55 39.76 32.70
C ALA A 414 -22.79 38.99 31.38
N GLU A 415 -22.20 39.47 30.28
CA GLU A 415 -22.24 38.81 28.98
C GLU A 415 -21.48 37.47 28.98
N GLU A 416 -20.31 37.41 29.62
CA GLU A 416 -19.52 36.17 29.74
C GLU A 416 -20.22 35.11 30.60
N LYS A 417 -21.08 35.51 31.56
CA LYS A 417 -21.89 34.56 32.33
C LYS A 417 -22.97 33.90 31.46
N GLN A 418 -23.66 34.69 30.64
CA GLN A 418 -24.66 34.15 29.71
C GLN A 418 -24.01 33.24 28.67
N GLU A 419 -22.85 33.63 28.13
CA GLU A 419 -22.06 32.80 27.21
C GLU A 419 -21.63 31.49 27.89
N TYR A 420 -21.17 31.56 29.14
CA TYR A 420 -20.78 30.37 29.91
C TYR A 420 -21.96 29.41 30.12
N GLU A 421 -23.15 29.90 30.48
CA GLU A 421 -24.34 29.06 30.67
C GLU A 421 -24.73 28.34 29.37
N GLN A 422 -24.77 29.06 28.24
CA GLN A 422 -25.05 28.49 26.92
C GLN A 422 -24.02 27.44 26.52
N LEU A 423 -22.72 27.74 26.69
CA LEU A 423 -21.65 26.80 26.40
C LEU A 423 -21.67 25.59 27.34
N SER A 424 -22.08 25.76 28.60
CA SER A 424 -22.19 24.65 29.55
C SER A 424 -23.26 23.64 29.16
N LEU A 425 -24.39 24.11 28.62
CA LEU A 425 -25.45 23.26 28.08
C LEU A 425 -24.96 22.53 26.82
N PHE A 426 -24.33 23.25 25.90
CA PHE A 426 -23.74 22.68 24.69
C PHE A 426 -22.68 21.60 25.00
N VAL A 427 -21.77 21.86 25.94
CA VAL A 427 -20.73 20.88 26.32
C VAL A 427 -21.35 19.62 26.93
N ARG A 428 -22.42 19.76 27.73
CA ARG A 428 -23.17 18.60 28.26
C ARG A 428 -23.86 17.78 27.17
N GLU A 429 -24.38 18.45 26.14
CA GLU A 429 -25.03 17.77 25.01
C GLU A 429 -24.02 17.06 24.09
N VAL A 430 -22.85 17.66 23.86
CA VAL A 430 -21.85 17.15 22.91
C VAL A 430 -20.85 16.17 23.53
N LYS A 431 -20.67 16.22 24.86
CA LYS A 431 -20.06 15.14 25.65
C LYS A 431 -21.11 14.42 26.49
N PRO A 432 -22.08 13.70 25.90
CA PRO A 432 -23.01 12.93 26.71
C PRO A 432 -22.30 11.73 27.38
N PHE A 433 -21.18 11.25 26.81
CA PHE A 433 -20.47 10.03 27.21
C PHE A 433 -18.93 10.06 27.08
N SER A 434 -18.24 11.16 27.42
CA SER A 434 -16.77 11.10 27.61
C SER A 434 -16.28 11.91 28.81
N GLU A 435 -15.62 11.20 29.73
CA GLU A 435 -14.83 11.69 30.89
C GLU A 435 -15.55 12.07 32.19
N ILE A 436 -16.78 11.60 32.41
CA ILE A 436 -17.23 11.35 33.78
C ILE A 436 -17.42 9.86 33.88
N SER A 437 -16.50 9.17 34.55
CA SER A 437 -16.68 7.79 34.99
C SER A 437 -17.96 7.71 35.81
N GLN A 438 -19.09 7.38 35.18
CA GLN A 438 -20.28 7.02 35.93
C GLN A 438 -20.06 5.59 36.44
N PRO A 439 -20.03 5.36 37.75
CA PRO A 439 -19.96 4.01 38.28
C PRO A 439 -21.23 3.27 37.81
N ASN A 440 -21.04 2.20 37.02
CA ASN A 440 -22.05 1.29 36.41
C ASN A 440 -22.44 1.49 34.93
N SER A 441 -21.68 2.22 34.11
CA SER A 441 -21.90 2.17 32.64
C SER A 441 -21.57 0.79 32.06
N LEU A 442 -22.17 0.44 30.92
CA LEU A 442 -21.96 -0.86 30.25
C LEU A 442 -20.48 -1.03 29.82
N GLU A 443 -19.83 0.04 29.40
CA GLU A 443 -18.38 0.08 29.11
C GLU A 443 -17.55 -0.10 30.39
N SER A 444 -17.88 0.57 31.51
CA SER A 444 -17.15 0.36 32.78
C SER A 444 -17.27 -1.06 33.32
N ARG A 445 -18.41 -1.73 33.03
CA ARG A 445 -18.62 -3.14 33.37
C ARG A 445 -17.84 -4.07 32.44
N ILE A 446 -17.71 -3.72 31.16
CA ILE A 446 -16.86 -4.44 30.21
C ILE A 446 -15.39 -4.28 30.59
N ASP A 447 -14.93 -3.07 30.88
CA ASP A 447 -13.55 -2.79 31.28
C ASP A 447 -13.20 -3.47 32.60
N ALA A 448 -14.07 -3.42 33.61
CA ALA A 448 -13.88 -4.14 34.87
C ALA A 448 -13.84 -5.68 34.69
N LEU A 449 -14.71 -6.23 33.82
CA LEU A 449 -14.69 -7.66 33.47
C LEU A 449 -13.42 -8.08 32.72
N LEU A 450 -12.85 -7.18 31.91
CA LEU A 450 -11.61 -7.42 31.19
C LEU A 450 -10.41 -7.36 32.15
N GLU A 451 -10.37 -6.40 33.08
CA GLU A 451 -9.33 -6.32 34.11
C GLU A 451 -9.36 -7.52 35.08
N GLU A 452 -10.54 -7.98 35.48
CA GLU A 452 -10.71 -9.13 36.39
C GLU A 452 -10.36 -10.48 35.73
N ARG A 453 -10.38 -10.57 34.38
CA ARG A 453 -9.99 -11.78 33.64
C ARG A 453 -8.54 -11.80 33.14
N LEU A 454 -7.87 -10.65 33.15
CA LEU A 454 -6.48 -10.50 32.69
C LEU A 454 -5.48 -10.37 33.86
N SER A 455 -5.97 -10.27 35.10
CA SER A 455 -5.21 -10.45 36.35
C SER A 455 -5.25 -11.91 36.81
#